data_AF-A0A2D4N9N7-F1
#
_entry.id   AF-A0A2D4N9N7-F1
#
_cell.length_a   1.000
_cell.length_b   1.000
_cell.length_c   1.000
_cell.angle_alpha   90.00
_cell.angle_beta   90.00
_cell.angle_gamma   90.00
#
_symmetry.space_group_name_H-M   'P 1'
#
loop_
_entity.id
_entity.type
_entity.pdbx_description
1 polymer ?
#
loop_
_entity_poly.entity_id
_entity_poly.type
_entity_poly.pdbx_seq_one_letter_code
_entity_poly.pdbx_strand_id
1 'polypeptide(L)'
;MEDSAATVLKRAVELDSASRFQESLICYQEGIDLLLSVLKATKDAKKKAYYRGKISSYMNRAEDIKKCVVKEKEDGKCHKQIKIEENSKGFSYEKLFQEYLNETVTEVWVEDPYIRQTHQVR
;
A
#
# COMPACT_ATOMS: atom_id res chain seq x y z
N MET A 1 14.64 -11.98 -16.70
CA MET A 1 13.55 -10.98 -16.77
C MET A 1 12.18 -11.65 -16.71
N GLU A 2 11.89 -12.65 -17.56
CA GLU A 2 10.62 -13.38 -17.48
C GLU A 2 10.45 -14.15 -16.16
N ASP A 3 11.48 -14.88 -15.72
CA ASP A 3 11.46 -15.59 -14.42
C ASP A 3 11.31 -14.64 -13.22
N SER A 4 11.90 -13.45 -13.33
CA SER A 4 11.78 -12.38 -12.33
C SER A 4 10.33 -11.88 -12.24
N ALA A 5 9.69 -11.61 -13.38
CA ALA A 5 8.29 -11.22 -13.44
C ALA A 5 7.38 -12.33 -12.86
N ALA A 6 7.64 -13.59 -13.20
CA ALA A 6 6.88 -14.73 -12.67
C ALA A 6 7.01 -14.87 -11.15
N THR A 7 8.21 -14.65 -10.60
CA THR A 7 8.48 -14.73 -9.15
C THR A 7 7.73 -13.63 -8.39
N VAL A 8 7.81 -12.39 -8.88
CA VAL A 8 7.14 -11.23 -8.27
C VAL A 8 5.61 -11.37 -8.36
N LEU A 9 5.08 -11.81 -9.51
CA LEU A 9 3.64 -12.02 -9.66
C LEU A 9 3.11 -13.19 -8.83
N LYS A 10 3.89 -14.27 -8.66
CA LYS A 10 3.54 -15.36 -7.74
C LYS A 10 3.46 -14.84 -6.30
N ARG A 11 4.44 -14.03 -5.89
CA ARG A 11 4.42 -13.38 -4.57
C ARG A 11 3.22 -12.46 -4.40
N ALA A 12 2.83 -11.72 -5.44
CA ALA A 12 1.65 -10.86 -5.42
C ALA A 12 0.37 -11.65 -5.15
N VAL A 13 0.21 -12.81 -5.81
CA VAL A 13 -0.94 -13.73 -5.62
C VAL A 13 -0.95 -14.34 -4.21
N GLU A 14 0.20 -14.74 -3.68
CA GLU A 14 0.31 -15.25 -2.31
C GLU A 14 -0.13 -14.19 -1.28
N LEU A 15 0.35 -12.95 -1.43
CA LEU A 15 -0.03 -11.83 -0.57
C LEU A 15 -1.50 -11.46 -0.70
N ASP A 16 -2.06 -11.52 -1.91
CA ASP A 16 -3.49 -11.31 -2.18
C ASP A 16 -4.34 -12.35 -1.44
N SER A 17 -3.97 -13.63 -1.55
CA SER A 17 -4.66 -14.72 -0.85
C SER A 17 -4.56 -14.61 0.68
N ALA A 18 -3.49 -13.98 1.18
CA ALA A 18 -3.28 -13.69 2.59
C ALA A 18 -3.95 -12.38 3.06
N SER A 19 -4.76 -11.73 2.21
CA SER A 19 -5.39 -10.42 2.48
C SER A 19 -4.40 -9.30 2.82
N ARG A 20 -3.12 -9.43 2.44
CA ARG A 20 -2.11 -8.38 2.57
C ARG A 20 -2.19 -7.45 1.37
N PHE A 21 -3.32 -6.78 1.23
CA PHE A 21 -3.70 -6.05 0.01
C PHE A 21 -2.70 -4.96 -0.39
N GLN A 22 -2.15 -4.22 0.58
CA GLN A 22 -1.20 -3.15 0.28
C GLN A 22 0.12 -3.68 -0.30
N GLU A 23 0.68 -4.74 0.28
CA GLU A 23 1.91 -5.36 -0.22
C GLU A 23 1.66 -6.13 -1.53
N SER A 24 0.51 -6.80 -1.62
CA SER A 24 0.07 -7.47 -2.83
C SER A 24 -0.02 -6.48 -4.01
N LEU A 25 -0.59 -5.30 -3.79
CA LEU A 25 -0.72 -4.24 -4.79
C LEU A 25 0.65 -3.81 -5.34
N ILE A 26 1.63 -3.61 -4.45
CA ILE A 26 3.00 -3.23 -4.85
C ILE A 26 3.62 -4.33 -5.71
N CYS A 27 3.55 -5.59 -5.27
CA CYS A 27 4.08 -6.72 -6.05
C CYS A 27 3.37 -6.89 -7.39
N TYR A 28 2.05 -6.64 -7.48
CA TYR A 28 1.35 -6.66 -8.76
C TYR A 28 1.87 -5.58 -9.71
N GLN A 29 2.07 -4.35 -9.24
CA GLN A 29 2.59 -3.25 -10.05
C GLN A 29 4.00 -3.55 -10.58
N GLU A 30 4.92 -3.95 -9.70
CA GLU A 30 6.28 -4.31 -10.07
C GLU A 30 6.32 -5.50 -11.05
N GLY A 31 5.50 -6.52 -10.78
CA GLY A 31 5.40 -7.71 -11.64
C GLY A 31 4.84 -7.39 -13.04
N ILE A 32 3.86 -6.49 -13.12
CA ILE A 32 3.28 -6.00 -14.37
C ILE A 32 4.32 -5.20 -15.16
N ASP A 33 5.07 -4.30 -14.52
CA ASP A 33 6.11 -3.48 -15.17
C ASP A 33 7.25 -4.34 -15.76
N LEU A 34 7.66 -5.37 -15.01
CA LEU A 34 8.61 -6.37 -15.51
C LEU A 34 8.04 -7.14 -16.71
N LEU A 35 6.77 -7.56 -16.64
CA LEU A 35 6.11 -8.30 -17.72
C LEU A 35 5.88 -7.42 -18.98
N LEU A 36 5.61 -6.13 -18.80
CA LEU A 36 5.56 -5.14 -19.88
C LEU A 36 6.92 -4.99 -20.57
N SER A 37 8.00 -5.00 -19.79
CA SER A 37 9.37 -4.96 -20.32
C SER A 37 9.69 -6.21 -21.16
N VAL A 38 9.27 -7.40 -20.69
CA VAL A 38 9.35 -8.66 -21.45
C VAL A 38 8.51 -8.61 -22.73
N LEU A 39 7.29 -8.08 -22.66
CA LEU A 39 6.41 -7.91 -23.82
C LEU A 39 7.05 -7.04 -24.92
N LYS A 40 7.69 -5.93 -24.53
CA LYS A 40 8.39 -5.03 -25.46
C LYS A 40 9.56 -5.74 -26.17
N ALA A 41 10.31 -6.57 -25.45
CA ALA A 41 11.43 -7.33 -25.99
C ALA A 41 11.02 -8.55 -26.85
N THR A 42 9.80 -9.05 -26.69
CA THR A 42 9.32 -10.25 -27.38
C THR A 42 9.02 -9.98 -28.85
N LYS A 43 9.56 -10.81 -29.76
CA LYS A 43 9.31 -10.70 -31.21
C LYS A 43 8.16 -11.59 -31.70
N ASP A 44 7.93 -12.71 -31.02
CA ASP A 44 6.87 -13.67 -31.36
C ASP A 44 5.47 -13.10 -31.10
N ALA A 45 4.61 -13.13 -32.13
CA ALA A 45 3.26 -12.58 -32.08
C ALA A 45 2.32 -13.37 -31.16
N LYS A 46 2.44 -14.70 -31.10
CA LYS A 46 1.63 -15.56 -30.21
C LYS A 46 2.01 -15.31 -28.76
N LYS A 47 3.30 -15.26 -28.44
CA LYS A 47 3.78 -14.92 -27.08
C LYS A 47 3.39 -13.51 -26.68
N LYS A 48 3.45 -12.53 -27.60
CA LYS A 48 2.97 -11.16 -27.34
C LYS A 48 1.49 -11.13 -26.98
N ALA A 49 0.64 -11.86 -27.71
CA ALA A 49 -0.78 -11.95 -27.39
C ALA A 49 -1.00 -12.58 -26.00
N TYR A 50 -0.27 -13.64 -25.69
CA TYR A 50 -0.31 -14.30 -24.38
C TYR A 50 0.05 -13.34 -23.23
N TYR A 51 1.19 -12.64 -23.33
CA TYR A 51 1.60 -11.70 -22.28
C TYR A 51 0.63 -10.53 -22.12
N ARG A 52 0.05 -10.00 -23.21
CA ARG A 52 -0.99 -8.95 -23.13
C ARG A 52 -2.22 -9.41 -22.36
N GLY A 53 -2.68 -10.64 -22.59
CA GLY A 53 -3.79 -11.22 -21.86
C GLY A 53 -3.48 -11.34 -20.36
N LYS A 54 -2.28 -11.84 -20.03
CA LYS A 54 -1.84 -11.93 -18.63
C LYS A 54 -1.69 -10.58 -17.95
N ILE A 55 -1.08 -9.60 -18.62
CA ILE A 55 -0.94 -8.23 -18.10
C ILE A 55 -2.32 -7.64 -17.81
N SER A 56 -3.27 -7.76 -18.74
CA SER A 56 -4.64 -7.24 -18.54
C SER A 56 -5.32 -7.89 -17.35
N SER A 57 -5.19 -9.21 -17.19
CA SER A 57 -5.76 -9.93 -16.04
C SER A 57 -5.16 -9.47 -14.71
N TYR A 58 -3.83 -9.29 -14.63
CA TYR A 58 -3.18 -8.82 -13.41
C TYR A 58 -3.47 -7.34 -13.13
N MET A 59 -3.59 -6.52 -14.17
CA MET A 59 -3.92 -5.10 -14.04
C MET A 59 -5.33 -4.89 -13.49
N ASN A 60 -6.31 -5.64 -14.01
CA ASN A 60 -7.68 -5.64 -13.46
C ASN A 60 -7.68 -6.04 -11.97
N ARG A 61 -6.94 -7.09 -11.60
CA ARG A 61 -6.84 -7.51 -10.20
C ARG A 61 -6.19 -6.45 -9.31
N ALA A 62 -5.12 -5.81 -9.79
CA ALA A 62 -4.45 -4.72 -9.08
C ALA A 62 -5.39 -3.51 -8.87
N GLU A 63 -6.22 -3.17 -9.85
CA GLU A 63 -7.23 -2.12 -9.71
C GLU A 63 -8.29 -2.46 -8.64
N ASP A 64 -8.75 -3.70 -8.59
CA ASP A 64 -9.69 -4.14 -7.55
C ASP A 64 -9.07 -4.12 -6.16
N ILE A 65 -7.83 -4.60 -6.02
CA ILE A 65 -7.07 -4.54 -4.75
C ILE A 65 -6.85 -3.09 -4.34
N LYS A 66 -6.56 -2.18 -5.28
CA LYS A 66 -6.42 -0.75 -4.98
C LYS A 66 -7.69 -0.17 -4.36
N LYS A 67 -8.88 -0.57 -4.83
CA LYS A 67 -10.16 -0.17 -4.21
C LYS A 67 -10.28 -0.72 -2.79
N CYS A 68 -9.88 -1.97 -2.55
CA CYS A 68 -9.87 -2.56 -1.20
C CYS A 68 -8.91 -1.81 -0.27
N VAL A 69 -7.70 -1.47 -0.72
CA VAL A 69 -6.72 -0.71 0.08
C VAL A 69 -7.24 0.68 0.43
N VAL A 70 -7.92 1.35 -0.49
CA VAL A 70 -8.54 2.67 -0.22
C VAL A 70 -9.64 2.51 0.84
N LYS A 71 -10.52 1.52 0.70
CA LYS A 71 -11.55 1.22 1.70
C LYS A 71 -10.96 0.87 3.06
N GLU A 72 -9.92 0.05 3.14
CA GLU A 72 -9.27 -0.29 4.42
C GLU A 72 -8.61 0.91 5.09
N LYS A 73 -8.18 1.90 4.31
CA LYS A 73 -7.69 3.18 4.84
C LYS A 73 -8.84 4.05 5.35
N GLU A 74 -9.94 4.11 4.63
CA GLU A 74 -11.15 4.83 5.04
C GLU A 74 -11.79 4.19 6.29
N ASP A 75 -11.80 2.86 6.38
CA ASP A 75 -12.31 2.07 7.50
C ASP A 75 -11.35 2.01 8.71
N GLY A 76 -10.19 2.68 8.65
CA GLY A 76 -9.22 2.75 9.75
C GLY A 76 -8.45 1.46 10.06
N LYS A 77 -8.50 0.44 9.18
CA LYS A 77 -7.78 -0.84 9.37
C LYS A 77 -6.28 -0.76 9.07
N CYS A 78 -5.85 0.22 8.30
CA CYS A 78 -4.43 0.42 7.97
C CYS A 78 -3.69 1.21 9.06
N HIS A 79 -3.01 0.52 9.98
CA HIS A 79 -2.18 1.15 11.01
C HIS A 79 -0.75 1.38 10.52
N LYS A 80 -0.31 2.65 10.47
CA LYS A 80 1.09 3.03 10.29
C LYS A 80 1.76 3.08 11.65
N GLN A 81 2.79 2.27 11.89
CA GLN A 81 3.59 2.33 13.11
C GLN A 81 4.77 3.28 12.92
N ILE A 82 4.93 4.23 13.84
CA ILE A 82 6.08 5.14 13.90
C ILE A 82 6.87 4.81 15.16
N LYS A 83 8.16 4.50 15.01
CA LYS A 83 9.07 4.33 16.16
C LYS A 83 9.77 5.65 16.45
N ILE A 84 9.48 6.25 17.60
CA ILE A 84 10.17 7.45 18.10
C ILE A 84 11.36 6.98 18.92
N GLU A 85 12.57 7.11 18.35
CA GLU A 85 13.80 6.73 19.04
C GLU A 85 14.10 7.68 20.20
N GLU A 86 14.84 7.19 21.19
CA GLU A 86 15.21 7.99 22.37
C GLU A 86 16.01 9.24 21.98
N ASN A 87 15.67 10.38 22.58
CA ASN A 87 16.23 11.71 22.29
C ASN A 87 16.03 12.23 20.84
N SER A 88 15.18 11.58 20.04
CA SER A 88 14.86 12.05 18.69
C SER A 88 13.96 13.31 18.71
N LYS A 89 14.06 14.13 17.66
CA LYS A 89 13.34 15.42 17.52
C LYS A 89 12.48 15.42 16.26
N GLY A 90 11.56 16.38 16.17
CA GLY A 90 10.73 16.59 14.98
C GLY A 90 9.47 15.72 14.93
N PHE A 91 8.91 15.40 16.10
CA PHE A 91 7.64 14.69 16.31
C PHE A 91 6.65 15.58 17.08
N SER A 92 6.45 16.81 16.61
CA SER A 92 5.37 17.66 17.15
C SER A 92 4.01 17.04 16.82
N TYR A 93 2.98 17.34 17.62
CA TYR A 93 1.63 16.87 17.35
C TYR A 93 1.13 17.27 15.96
N GLU A 94 1.40 18.51 15.53
CA GLU A 94 1.10 18.98 14.17
C GLU A 94 1.68 18.02 13.12
N LYS A 95 2.98 17.72 13.18
CA LYS A 95 3.63 16.88 12.18
C LYS A 95 3.20 15.41 12.25
N LEU A 96 2.87 14.91 13.44
CA LEU A 96 2.38 13.54 13.63
C LEU A 96 0.98 13.36 13.04
N PHE A 97 0.11 14.34 13.22
CA PHE A 97 -1.32 14.24 12.86
C PHE A 97 -1.69 14.92 11.54
N GLN A 98 -0.80 15.69 10.91
CA GLN A 98 -1.07 16.45 9.67
C GLN A 98 -1.65 15.59 8.53
N GLU A 99 -1.23 14.33 8.39
CA GLU A 99 -1.70 13.44 7.32
C GLU A 99 -3.13 12.94 7.56
N TYR A 100 -3.63 13.06 8.80
CA TYR A 100 -4.89 12.47 9.25
C TYR A 100 -5.94 13.51 9.64
N LEU A 101 -5.54 14.76 9.86
CA LEU A 101 -6.43 15.86 10.19
C LEU A 101 -6.72 16.69 8.95
N ASN A 102 -7.97 16.65 8.47
CA ASN A 102 -8.43 17.42 7.32
C ASN A 102 -9.86 17.95 7.56
N GLU A 103 -10.42 18.66 6.58
CA GLU A 103 -11.74 19.32 6.71
C GLU A 103 -12.91 18.36 6.98
N THR A 104 -12.75 17.05 6.77
CA THR A 104 -13.80 16.07 7.06
C THR A 104 -13.89 15.70 8.54
N VAL A 105 -12.89 16.06 9.35
CA VAL A 105 -12.88 15.76 10.79
C VAL A 105 -13.73 16.78 11.54
N THR A 106 -14.87 16.34 12.06
CA THR A 106 -15.81 17.21 12.80
C THR A 106 -15.81 16.97 14.31
N GLU A 107 -15.31 15.83 14.76
CA GLU A 107 -15.28 15.43 16.17
C GLU A 107 -13.99 14.64 16.44
N VAL A 108 -13.42 14.84 17.64
CA VAL A 108 -12.19 14.17 18.06
C VAL A 108 -12.39 13.58 19.46
N TRP A 109 -12.15 12.28 19.58
CA TRP A 109 -12.18 11.54 20.84
C TRP A 109 -10.75 11.24 21.29
N VAL A 110 -10.40 11.64 22.50
CA VAL A 110 -9.06 11.40 23.08
C VAL A 110 -9.21 10.71 24.43
N GLU A 111 -8.62 9.52 24.53
CA GLU A 111 -8.53 8.77 25.78
C GLU A 111 -7.06 8.75 26.23
N ASP A 112 -6.69 9.68 27.12
CA ASP A 112 -5.35 9.74 27.71
C ASP A 112 -5.44 9.73 29.25
N PRO A 113 -5.01 8.64 29.92
CA PRO A 113 -5.11 8.52 31.37
C PRO A 113 -4.18 9.47 32.13
N TYR A 114 -3.24 10.12 31.44
CA TYR A 114 -2.16 10.89 32.03
C TYR A 114 -2.29 12.41 31.84
N ILE A 115 -3.43 12.97 31.46
CA ILE A 115 -3.64 14.43 31.53
C ILE A 115 -3.94 14.83 32.98
N ARG A 116 -2.90 15.05 33.80
CA ARG A 116 -3.05 15.30 35.26
C ARG A 116 -2.24 16.48 35.80
N GLN A 117 -1.10 16.76 35.20
CA GLN A 117 -0.13 17.76 35.65
C GLN A 117 -0.10 18.96 34.71
N THR A 118 0.43 20.08 35.21
CA THR A 118 0.47 21.36 34.48
C THR A 118 1.17 21.28 33.13
N HIS A 119 2.17 20.41 32.96
CA HIS A 119 2.87 20.28 31.69
C HIS A 119 2.11 19.45 30.64
N GLN A 120 1.08 18.72 31.03
CA GLN A 120 0.28 17.83 30.16
C GLN A 120 -0.96 18.52 29.61
N VAL A 121 -1.35 19.67 30.18
CA VAL A 121 -2.48 20.50 29.77
C VAL A 121 -2.04 21.73 28.97
N ARG A 122 -0.79 21.76 28.51
CA ARG A 122 -0.15 22.90 27.84
C ARG A 122 0.07 22.66 26.36
#